data_AF-A0A0J8QP57-F1
#
_entry.id   AF-A0A0J8QP57-F1
#
_cell.length_a   1.000
_cell.length_b   1.000
_cell.length_c   1.000
_cell.angle_alpha   90.00
_cell.angle_beta   90.00
_cell.angle_gamma   90.00
#
_symmetry.space_group_name_H-M   'P 1'
#
loop_
_entity.id
_entity.type
_entity.pdbx_description
1 polymer ?
#
loop_
_entity_poly.entity_id
_entity_poly.type
_entity_poly.pdbx_seq_one_letter_code
_entity_poly.pdbx_strand_id
1 'polypeptide(L)'
;MASAHVPAPTSVQGVGPLYKPDGEKPTATVSQEGFFMIRDERTARADFVFYSNRIIRLLVEEGLNHLPVVEQPVTTPVGRTYLGLRFQVKICGVSIMRAGEAMEQGLRDCCRSVRIGKILIQRDEQTWQPKLFYEKLPQDIADRWVLLLGPMFATGGSATMVVEVLKEKRGPESRIPL
;
A
#
# COMPACT_ATOMS: atom_id res chain seq x y z
N MET A 1 -40.36 -27.00 24.43
CA MET A 1 -39.28 -27.29 23.47
C MET A 1 -38.55 -25.98 23.21
N ALA A 2 -37.29 -25.89 23.64
CA ALA A 2 -36.53 -24.64 23.71
C ALA A 2 -36.07 -24.19 22.31
N SER A 3 -36.28 -22.91 22.01
CA SER A 3 -35.78 -22.24 20.81
C SER A 3 -34.27 -22.08 20.91
N ALA A 4 -33.52 -22.64 19.96
CA ALA A 4 -32.07 -22.52 19.91
C ALA A 4 -31.69 -21.11 19.46
N HIS A 5 -31.15 -20.32 20.38
CA HIS A 5 -30.59 -19.01 20.11
C HIS A 5 -29.29 -19.17 19.33
N VAL A 6 -29.30 -18.82 18.04
CA VAL A 6 -28.07 -18.75 17.21
C VAL A 6 -27.36 -17.45 17.57
N PRO A 7 -26.08 -17.48 18.01
CA PRO A 7 -25.38 -16.26 18.39
C PRO A 7 -25.07 -15.42 17.15
N ALA A 8 -25.26 -14.09 17.27
CA ALA A 8 -24.92 -13.14 16.23
C ALA A 8 -23.39 -13.15 15.96
N PRO A 9 -22.94 -13.12 14.70
CA PRO A 9 -21.53 -13.08 14.40
C PRO A 9 -20.91 -11.78 14.92
N THR A 10 -19.89 -11.93 15.74
CA THR A 10 -19.07 -10.82 16.27
C THR A 10 -18.44 -10.07 15.09
N SER A 11 -18.43 -8.73 15.17
CA SER A 11 -17.88 -7.84 14.16
C SER A 11 -16.38 -8.04 13.99
N VAL A 12 -16.01 -8.96 13.09
CA VAL A 12 -14.64 -9.02 12.58
C VAL A 12 -14.47 -7.80 11.68
N GLN A 13 -13.55 -6.90 12.06
CA GLN A 13 -13.08 -5.79 11.21
C GLN A 13 -12.43 -6.38 9.95
N GLY A 14 -13.26 -6.72 8.96
CA GLY A 14 -12.83 -7.14 7.64
C GLY A 14 -12.62 -5.93 6.75
N VAL A 15 -11.52 -5.90 6.01
CA VAL A 15 -11.26 -4.97 4.89
C VAL A 15 -12.03 -5.37 3.60
N GLY A 16 -13.03 -6.24 3.73
CA GLY A 16 -13.91 -6.67 2.64
C GLY A 16 -15.29 -6.00 2.75
N PRO A 17 -16.09 -6.00 1.67
CA PRO A 17 -17.48 -5.53 1.77
C PRO A 17 -18.21 -6.35 2.83
N LEU A 18 -18.91 -5.69 3.75
CA LEU A 18 -19.86 -6.35 4.65
C LEU A 18 -20.91 -7.04 3.76
N TYR A 19 -21.01 -8.37 3.88
CA TYR A 19 -22.10 -9.12 3.29
C TYR A 19 -23.38 -8.72 4.01
N LYS A 20 -24.25 -7.96 3.33
CA LYS A 20 -25.49 -7.44 3.93
C LYS A 20 -26.53 -8.58 4.05
N PRO A 21 -27.34 -8.59 5.12
CA PRO A 21 -28.48 -9.51 5.22
C PRO A 21 -29.51 -9.24 4.11
N ASP A 22 -30.29 -10.26 3.76
CA ASP A 22 -31.27 -10.22 2.67
C ASP A 22 -32.29 -9.08 2.85
N GLY A 23 -32.46 -8.25 1.81
CA GLY A 23 -33.49 -7.20 1.74
C GLY A 23 -32.97 -5.77 1.73
N GLU A 24 -31.69 -5.53 2.03
CA GLU A 24 -31.11 -4.18 1.98
C GLU A 24 -30.48 -3.91 0.59
N LYS A 25 -30.90 -2.82 -0.09
CA LYS A 25 -30.28 -2.44 -1.37
C LYS A 25 -28.79 -2.14 -1.13
N PRO A 26 -27.86 -2.75 -1.90
CA PRO A 26 -26.45 -2.45 -1.75
C PRO A 26 -26.19 -0.99 -2.13
N THR A 27 -25.50 -0.27 -1.26
CA THR A 27 -24.95 1.06 -1.55
C THR A 27 -23.52 0.85 -2.01
N ALA A 28 -23.25 1.10 -3.29
CA ALA A 28 -21.90 0.98 -3.83
C ALA A 28 -21.11 2.27 -3.58
N THR A 29 -19.93 2.17 -2.96
CA THR A 29 -18.94 3.24 -3.02
C THR A 29 -18.12 3.12 -4.30
N VAL A 30 -17.51 4.23 -4.74
CA VAL A 30 -16.59 4.23 -5.90
C VAL A 30 -15.46 3.20 -5.76
N SER A 31 -15.03 2.89 -4.54
CA SER A 31 -14.03 1.87 -4.26
C SER A 31 -14.60 0.45 -4.45
N GLN A 32 -15.85 0.19 -4.06
CA GLN A 32 -16.51 -1.11 -4.24
C GLN A 32 -16.74 -1.45 -5.72
N GLU A 33 -17.14 -0.46 -6.52
CA GLU A 33 -17.22 -0.62 -7.98
C GLU A 33 -15.84 -0.95 -8.58
N GLY A 34 -14.79 -0.22 -8.16
CA GLY A 34 -13.44 -0.52 -8.60
C GLY A 34 -12.99 -1.93 -8.25
N PHE A 35 -13.27 -2.40 -7.03
CA PHE A 35 -12.94 -3.76 -6.60
C PHE A 35 -13.70 -4.82 -7.38
N PHE A 36 -14.97 -4.56 -7.71
CA PHE A 36 -15.74 -5.43 -8.60
C PHE A 36 -15.07 -5.54 -9.97
N MET A 37 -14.73 -4.40 -10.59
CA MET A 37 -14.13 -4.38 -11.92
C MET A 37 -12.78 -5.10 -11.98
N ILE A 38 -11.89 -4.93 -10.98
CA ILE A 38 -10.59 -5.64 -11.00
C ILE A 38 -10.69 -7.12 -10.65
N ARG A 39 -11.82 -7.59 -10.12
CA ARG A 39 -12.04 -9.00 -9.73
C ARG A 39 -12.88 -9.79 -10.73
N ASP A 40 -13.71 -9.11 -11.53
CA ASP A 40 -14.48 -9.77 -12.59
C ASP A 40 -13.55 -10.24 -13.71
N GLU A 41 -13.58 -11.55 -13.98
CA GLU A 41 -12.80 -12.20 -15.02
C GLU A 41 -13.15 -11.69 -16.43
N ARG A 42 -14.34 -11.10 -16.59
CA ARG A 42 -14.85 -10.58 -17.86
C ARG A 42 -14.40 -9.15 -18.14
N THR A 43 -13.76 -8.49 -17.17
CA THR A 43 -13.32 -7.10 -17.32
C THR A 43 -12.26 -7.00 -18.41
N ALA A 44 -12.49 -6.09 -19.37
CA ALA A 44 -11.53 -5.81 -20.42
C ALA A 44 -10.22 -5.24 -19.86
N ARG A 45 -9.10 -5.53 -20.51
CA ARG A 45 -7.76 -5.08 -20.06
C ARG A 45 -7.69 -3.57 -19.79
N ALA A 46 -8.31 -2.75 -20.64
CA ALA A 46 -8.29 -1.29 -20.50
C ALA A 46 -8.98 -0.86 -19.19
N ASP A 47 -10.14 -1.44 -18.89
CA ASP A 47 -10.90 -1.16 -17.68
C ASP A 47 -10.17 -1.69 -16.44
N PHE A 48 -9.59 -2.90 -16.51
CA PHE A 48 -8.79 -3.45 -15.43
C PHE A 48 -7.65 -2.50 -15.03
N VAL A 49 -6.90 -1.98 -16.00
CA VAL A 49 -5.81 -1.02 -15.75
C VAL A 49 -6.36 0.29 -15.19
N PHE A 50 -7.45 0.81 -15.76
CA PHE A 50 -8.07 2.06 -15.30
C PHE A 50 -8.50 1.99 -13.84
N TYR A 51 -9.30 0.97 -13.48
CA TYR A 51 -9.79 0.80 -12.11
C TYR A 51 -8.67 0.41 -11.14
N SER A 52 -7.66 -0.36 -11.57
CA SER A 52 -6.48 -0.66 -10.76
C SER A 52 -5.71 0.62 -10.39
N ASN A 53 -5.43 1.49 -11.37
CA ASN A 53 -4.72 2.75 -11.12
C ASN A 53 -5.50 3.66 -10.17
N ARG A 54 -6.83 3.68 -10.29
CA ARG A 54 -7.71 4.45 -9.40
C ARG A 54 -7.64 3.94 -7.95
N ILE A 55 -7.67 2.63 -7.74
CA ILE A 55 -7.54 2.02 -6.41
C ILE A 55 -6.15 2.28 -5.84
N ILE A 56 -5.10 2.07 -6.64
CA ILE A 56 -3.71 2.31 -6.25
C ILE A 56 -3.53 3.75 -5.77
N ARG A 57 -4.10 4.74 -6.47
CA ARG A 57 -4.03 6.15 -6.06
C ARG A 57 -4.59 6.36 -4.65
N LEU A 58 -5.76 5.81 -4.36
CA LEU A 58 -6.39 5.91 -3.04
C LEU A 58 -5.54 5.22 -1.96
N LEU A 59 -5.03 4.03 -2.25
CA LEU A 59 -4.17 3.28 -1.32
C LEU A 59 -2.85 4.00 -1.02
N VAL A 60 -2.25 4.64 -2.03
CA VAL A 60 -1.03 5.41 -1.86
C VAL A 60 -1.29 6.65 -1.00
N GLU A 61 -2.35 7.41 -1.28
CA GLU A 61 -2.70 8.58 -0.46
C GLU A 61 -2.95 8.19 1.00
N GLU A 62 -3.66 7.08 1.22
CA GLU A 62 -3.86 6.56 2.57
C GLU A 62 -2.54 6.11 3.23
N GLY A 63 -1.67 5.42 2.48
CA GLY A 63 -0.35 5.04 2.98
C GLY A 63 0.51 6.24 3.41
N LEU A 64 0.40 7.38 2.72
CA LEU A 64 1.10 8.62 3.07
C LEU A 64 0.58 9.27 4.37
N ASN A 65 -0.66 8.99 4.78
CA ASN A 65 -1.22 9.53 6.03
C ASN A 65 -0.53 8.96 7.28
N HIS A 66 0.19 7.84 7.15
CA HIS A 66 0.96 7.24 8.25
C HIS A 66 2.36 7.86 8.45
N LEU A 67 2.77 8.81 7.60
CA LEU A 67 4.06 9.45 7.71
C LEU A 67 4.07 10.47 8.87
N PRO A 68 5.20 10.61 9.59
CA PRO A 68 5.34 11.61 10.63
C PRO A 68 5.25 13.02 10.05
N VAL A 69 4.45 13.85 10.71
CA VAL A 69 4.21 15.25 10.37
C VAL A 69 4.58 16.16 11.54
N VAL A 70 4.93 17.40 11.20
CA VAL A 70 5.18 18.48 12.15
C VAL A 70 4.27 19.65 11.84
N GLU A 71 3.83 20.34 12.89
CA GLU A 71 3.10 21.59 12.75
C GLU A 71 4.01 22.67 12.14
N GLN A 72 3.50 23.37 11.15
CA GLN A 72 4.21 24.44 10.47
C GLN A 72 3.25 25.63 10.29
N PRO A 73 3.44 26.73 11.04
CA PRO A 73 2.66 27.93 10.80
C PRO A 73 3.05 28.55 9.46
N VAL A 74 2.04 28.99 8.71
CA VAL A 74 2.22 29.72 7.44
C VAL A 74 1.38 31.00 7.47
N THR A 75 1.88 32.04 6.83
CA THR A 75 1.13 33.29 6.62
C THR A 75 0.30 33.16 5.35
N THR A 76 -1.01 33.24 5.49
CA THR A 76 -1.95 33.24 4.36
C THR A 76 -1.88 34.56 3.58
N PRO A 77 -2.32 34.61 2.30
CA PRO A 77 -2.35 35.86 1.53
C PRO A 77 -3.18 36.99 2.15
N VAL A 78 -4.10 36.67 3.07
CA VAL A 78 -4.92 37.64 3.83
C VAL A 78 -4.27 38.09 5.15
N GLY A 79 -2.99 37.77 5.37
CA GLY A 79 -2.21 38.18 6.54
C GLY A 79 -2.50 37.41 7.83
N ARG A 80 -3.30 36.34 7.78
CA ARG A 80 -3.60 35.49 8.94
C ARG A 80 -2.65 34.30 9.03
N THR A 81 -2.28 33.92 10.25
CA THR A 81 -1.53 32.69 10.49
C THR A 81 -2.45 31.48 10.39
N TYR A 82 -2.09 30.52 9.54
CA TYR A 82 -2.71 29.19 9.47
C TYR A 82 -1.72 28.16 10.00
N LEU A 83 -2.16 27.33 10.95
CA LEU A 83 -1.36 26.24 11.48
C LEU A 83 -1.55 25.01 10.60
N GLY A 84 -0.62 24.79 9.67
CA GLY A 84 -0.63 23.64 8.77
C GLY A 84 0.22 22.49 9.30
N LEU A 85 0.24 21.39 8.53
CA LEU A 85 1.10 20.23 8.77
C LEU A 85 2.08 20.04 7.61
N ARG A 86 3.29 19.59 7.93
CA ARG A 86 4.33 19.27 6.94
C ARG A 86 4.94 17.91 7.25
N PHE A 87 5.17 17.09 6.23
CA PHE A 87 5.92 15.85 6.39
C PHE A 87 7.36 16.13 6.87
N GLN A 88 7.79 15.41 7.92
CA GLN A 88 9.11 15.60 8.54
C GLN A 88 10.21 14.81 7.85
N VAL A 89 9.85 13.84 7.01
CA VAL A 89 10.75 12.77 6.57
C VAL A 89 10.87 12.68 5.06
N LYS A 90 12.01 12.16 4.61
CA LYS A 90 12.24 11.80 3.21
C LYS A 90 11.66 10.42 2.95
N ILE A 91 10.91 10.27 1.86
CA ILE A 91 10.34 8.97 1.47
C ILE A 91 11.05 8.38 0.25
N CYS A 92 10.92 7.07 0.07
CA CYS A 92 11.15 6.37 -1.18
C CYS A 92 10.17 5.19 -1.32
N GLY A 93 9.80 4.84 -2.55
CA GLY A 93 9.08 3.60 -2.83
C GLY A 93 10.06 2.47 -3.10
N VAL A 94 9.73 1.25 -2.71
CA VAL A 94 10.45 0.02 -3.11
C VAL A 94 9.45 -0.91 -3.76
N SER A 95 9.57 -1.16 -5.06
CA SER A 95 8.67 -2.07 -5.77
C SER A 95 9.19 -3.50 -5.77
N ILE A 96 8.30 -4.44 -5.41
CA ILE A 96 8.56 -5.87 -5.56
C ILE A 96 8.21 -6.25 -7.00
N MET A 97 9.22 -6.52 -7.80
CA MET A 97 9.05 -6.85 -9.20
C MET A 97 8.31 -8.19 -9.38
N ARG A 98 7.45 -8.32 -10.38
CA ARG A 98 7.02 -7.28 -11.35
C ARG A 98 5.77 -6.54 -10.90
N ALA A 99 4.93 -7.17 -10.09
CA ALA A 99 3.59 -6.67 -9.79
C ALA A 99 3.61 -5.31 -9.05
N GLY A 100 4.60 -5.08 -8.18
CA GLY A 100 4.77 -3.81 -7.47
C GLY A 100 5.04 -2.61 -8.39
N GLU A 101 5.54 -2.85 -9.60
CA GLU A 101 5.83 -1.77 -10.57
C GLU A 101 4.56 -1.06 -11.03
N ALA A 102 3.41 -1.75 -11.04
CA ALA A 102 2.12 -1.16 -11.36
C ALA A 102 1.72 -0.02 -10.41
N MET A 103 2.27 -0.01 -9.19
CA MET A 103 1.98 1.01 -8.17
C MET A 103 2.92 2.21 -8.23
N GLU A 104 4.01 2.14 -8.99
CA GLU A 104 5.01 3.21 -9.05
C GLU A 104 4.42 4.51 -9.60
N GLN A 105 3.54 4.41 -10.61
CA GLN A 105 2.90 5.59 -11.19
C GLN A 105 2.01 6.28 -10.17
N GLY A 106 1.17 5.53 -9.45
CA GLY A 106 0.33 6.09 -8.39
C GLY A 106 1.13 6.83 -7.32
N LEU A 107 2.29 6.28 -6.93
CA LEU A 107 3.20 6.96 -6.00
C LEU A 107 3.83 8.23 -6.58
N ARG A 108 4.25 8.22 -7.85
CA ARG A 108 4.81 9.41 -8.53
C ARG A 108 3.78 10.51 -8.70
N ASP A 109 2.52 10.15 -8.96
CA ASP A 109 1.43 11.10 -9.09
C ASP A 109 1.14 11.78 -7.74
N CYS A 110 1.36 11.10 -6.60
CA CYS A 110 1.23 11.70 -5.27
C CYS A 110 2.48 12.49 -4.86
N CYS A 111 3.66 12.02 -5.27
CA CYS A 111 4.95 12.52 -4.81
C CYS A 111 5.93 12.66 -5.99
N ARG A 112 5.92 13.85 -6.62
CA ARG A 112 6.63 14.14 -7.89
C ARG A 112 8.11 13.75 -7.93
N SER A 113 8.83 13.87 -6.81
CA SER A 113 10.28 13.62 -6.72
C SER A 113 10.64 12.39 -5.88
N VAL A 114 9.71 11.44 -5.73
CA VAL A 114 9.95 10.20 -4.98
C VAL A 114 10.98 9.33 -5.69
N ARG A 115 11.94 8.81 -4.91
CA ARG A 115 12.91 7.81 -5.40
C ARG A 115 12.27 6.44 -5.36
N ILE A 116 12.52 5.64 -6.38
CA ILE A 116 12.01 4.27 -6.48
C ILE A 116 13.19 3.31 -6.50
N GLY A 117 13.23 2.42 -5.51
CA GLY A 117 14.06 1.22 -5.53
C GLY A 117 13.28 0.03 -6.10
N LYS A 118 14.00 -0.96 -6.61
CA LYS A 118 13.42 -2.19 -7.17
C LYS A 118 14.06 -3.42 -6.56
N ILE A 119 13.25 -4.41 -6.26
CA ILE A 119 13.71 -5.72 -5.78
C ILE A 119 13.00 -6.81 -6.57
N LEU A 120 13.77 -7.77 -7.10
CA LEU A 120 13.25 -8.99 -7.72
C LEU A 120 13.48 -10.17 -6.78
N ILE A 121 12.37 -10.76 -6.35
CA ILE A 121 12.35 -12.01 -5.61
C ILE A 121 11.69 -13.06 -6.49
N GLN A 122 12.36 -14.17 -6.69
CA GLN A 122 11.80 -15.34 -7.34
C GLN A 122 12.03 -16.55 -6.44
N ARG A 123 11.22 -17.60 -6.65
CA ARG A 123 11.46 -18.88 -6.01
C ARG A 123 12.54 -19.61 -6.80
N ASP A 124 13.50 -20.15 -6.08
CA ASP A 124 14.43 -21.10 -6.65
C ASP A 124 13.68 -22.35 -7.11
N GLU A 125 13.91 -22.81 -8.34
CA GLU A 125 13.13 -23.89 -8.98
C GLU A 125 13.35 -25.26 -8.34
N GLN A 126 14.45 -25.43 -7.61
CA GLN A 126 14.81 -26.71 -6.97
C GLN A 126 14.34 -26.75 -5.51
N THR A 127 14.61 -25.67 -4.78
CA THR A 127 14.34 -25.59 -3.33
C THR A 127 12.99 -24.96 -3.01
N TRP A 128 12.34 -24.32 -3.97
CA TRP A 128 11.12 -23.52 -3.84
C TRP A 128 11.22 -22.37 -2.83
N GLN A 129 12.43 -22.08 -2.34
CA GLN A 129 12.67 -20.99 -1.40
C GLN A 129 12.73 -19.64 -2.13
N PRO A 130 12.19 -18.57 -1.54
CA PRO A 130 12.38 -17.24 -2.08
C PRO A 130 13.87 -16.90 -2.05
N LYS A 131 14.36 -16.30 -3.14
CA LYS A 131 15.74 -15.84 -3.28
C LYS A 131 15.75 -14.43 -3.87
N LEU A 132 16.69 -13.61 -3.42
CA LEU A 132 16.96 -12.30 -4.00
C LEU A 132 17.73 -12.47 -5.31
N PHE A 133 17.12 -12.07 -6.43
CA PHE A 133 17.75 -12.15 -7.76
C PHE A 133 18.31 -10.80 -8.20
N TYR A 134 17.67 -9.71 -7.81
CA TYR A 134 18.08 -8.36 -8.18
C TYR A 134 17.65 -7.37 -7.12
N GLU A 135 18.51 -6.41 -6.84
CA GLU A 135 18.17 -5.22 -6.07
C GLU A 135 18.82 -3.98 -6.68
N LYS A 136 18.08 -2.87 -6.69
CA LYS A 136 18.60 -1.55 -6.97
C LYS A 136 17.88 -0.54 -6.10
N LEU A 137 18.53 -0.13 -5.02
CA LEU A 137 17.96 0.74 -3.99
C LEU A 137 18.64 2.12 -4.02
N PRO A 138 17.97 3.19 -3.57
CA PRO A 138 18.62 4.47 -3.33
C PRO A 138 19.79 4.32 -2.36
N GLN A 139 20.92 4.98 -2.63
CA GLN A 139 22.10 4.90 -1.76
C GLN A 139 21.83 5.42 -0.34
N ASP A 140 20.92 6.38 -0.20
CA ASP A 140 20.50 6.99 1.08
C ASP A 140 19.21 6.35 1.64
N ILE A 141 18.97 5.07 1.39
CA ILE A 141 17.75 4.38 1.85
C ILE A 141 17.67 4.26 3.38
N ALA A 142 18.83 4.24 4.07
CA ALA A 142 18.91 4.23 5.53
C ALA A 142 18.21 5.43 6.19
N ASP A 143 18.26 6.59 5.54
CA ASP A 143 17.70 7.85 6.06
C ASP A 143 16.28 8.15 5.55
N ARG A 144 15.60 7.15 4.98
CA ARG A 144 14.29 7.32 4.32
C ARG A 144 13.22 6.45 4.93
N TRP A 145 11.97 6.90 4.82
CA TRP A 145 10.80 6.04 5.00
C TRP A 145 10.54 5.27 3.70
N VAL A 146 10.42 3.94 3.81
CA VAL A 146 10.18 3.08 2.65
C VAL A 146 8.71 2.74 2.57
N LEU A 147 8.11 3.03 1.42
CA LEU A 147 6.80 2.51 1.03
C LEU A 147 7.02 1.25 0.19
N LEU A 148 6.75 0.09 0.78
CA LEU A 148 6.85 -1.18 0.07
C LEU A 148 5.65 -1.35 -0.87
N LEU A 149 5.90 -1.47 -2.17
CA LEU A 149 4.87 -1.52 -3.20
C LEU A 149 4.68 -2.96 -3.69
N GLY A 150 3.49 -3.51 -3.44
CA GLY A 150 3.06 -4.84 -3.88
C GLY A 150 1.54 -4.94 -3.85
N PRO A 151 0.87 -5.29 -4.96
CA PRO A 151 -0.60 -5.34 -5.01
C PRO A 151 -1.19 -6.58 -4.32
N MET A 152 -0.40 -7.62 -4.08
CA MET A 152 -0.86 -8.87 -3.47
C MET A 152 0.18 -9.42 -2.50
N PHE A 153 -0.26 -9.73 -1.28
CA PHE A 153 0.54 -10.38 -0.26
C PHE A 153 -0.15 -11.68 0.17
N ALA A 154 0.17 -12.79 -0.49
CA ALA A 154 -0.47 -14.08 -0.23
C ALA A 154 0.12 -14.76 1.02
N THR A 155 1.34 -15.31 0.91
CA THR A 155 2.01 -15.98 2.02
C THR A 155 2.94 -15.06 2.80
N GLY A 156 3.07 -13.79 2.39
CA GLY A 156 4.00 -12.82 2.98
C GLY A 156 5.48 -13.05 2.69
N GLY A 157 5.89 -14.23 2.19
CA GLY A 157 7.31 -14.60 2.06
C GLY A 157 8.17 -13.62 1.26
N SER A 158 7.66 -13.08 0.15
CA SER A 158 8.38 -12.04 -0.60
C SER A 158 8.52 -10.73 0.19
N ALA A 159 7.47 -10.30 0.90
CA ALA A 159 7.51 -9.09 1.71
C ALA A 159 8.48 -9.24 2.89
N THR A 160 8.46 -10.39 3.57
CA THR A 160 9.41 -10.71 4.63
C THR A 160 10.85 -10.68 4.13
N MET A 161 11.14 -11.28 2.98
CA MET A 161 12.47 -11.22 2.38
C MET A 161 12.90 -9.80 2.04
N VAL A 162 12.00 -8.96 1.49
CA VAL A 162 12.33 -7.54 1.27
C VAL A 162 12.66 -6.84 2.59
N VAL A 163 11.87 -7.07 3.64
CA VAL A 163 12.11 -6.48 4.96
C VAL A 163 13.49 -6.88 5.48
N GLU A 164 13.90 -8.14 5.35
CA GLU A 164 15.24 -8.58 5.77
C GLU A 164 16.35 -7.92 4.94
N VAL A 165 16.21 -7.87 3.61
CA VAL A 165 17.14 -7.15 2.74
C VAL A 165 17.25 -5.68 3.15
N LEU A 166 16.12 -5.02 3.43
CA LEU A 166 16.11 -3.62 3.86
C LEU A 166 16.77 -3.43 5.22
N LYS A 167 16.56 -4.34 6.19
CA LYS A 167 17.24 -4.28 7.49
C LYS A 167 18.76 -4.41 7.34
N GLU A 168 19.23 -5.34 6.52
CA GLU A 168 20.67 -5.51 6.25
C GLU A 168 21.29 -4.24 5.64
N LYS A 169 20.56 -3.57 4.73
CA LYS A 169 21.04 -2.33 4.09
C LYS A 169 20.97 -1.09 4.99
N ARG A 170 19.99 -1.04 5.90
CA ARG A 170 19.80 0.08 6.83
C ARG A 170 20.68 -0.01 8.07
N GLY A 171 21.13 -1.21 8.42
CA GLY A 171 21.87 -1.47 9.64
C GLY A 171 20.99 -1.43 10.91
N PRO A 172 21.53 -1.86 12.06
CA PRO A 172 20.80 -1.99 13.32
C PRO A 172 20.33 -0.66 13.94
N GLU A 173 20.81 0.49 13.45
CA GLU A 173 20.46 1.83 13.98
C GLU A 173 19.32 2.54 13.24
N SER A 174 18.58 1.86 12.35
CA SER A 174 17.45 2.47 11.64
C SER A 174 16.35 2.91 12.61
N ARG A 175 16.26 4.23 12.84
CA ARG A 175 15.25 4.87 13.71
C ARG A 175 13.85 4.96 13.10
N ILE A 176 13.70 4.45 11.87
CA ILE A 176 12.48 4.54 11.08
C ILE A 176 11.85 3.14 11.01
N PRO A 177 10.61 2.96 11.53
CA PRO A 177 9.89 1.69 11.39
C PRO A 177 9.61 1.41 9.90
N LEU A 178 9.69 0.12 9.53
CA LEU A 178 9.32 -0.39 8.21
C LEU A 178 7.81 -0.57 8.10
#